data_AF-A0A1S8BP32-F1
#
_entry.id   AF-A0A1S8BP32-F1
#
_cell.length_a   1.000
_cell.length_b   1.000
_cell.length_c   1.000
_cell.angle_alpha   90.00
_cell.angle_beta   90.00
_cell.angle_gamma   90.00
#
_symmetry.space_group_name_H-M   'P 1'
#
loop_
_entity.id
_entity.type
_entity.pdbx_description
1 polymer ?
#
loop_
_entity_poly.entity_id
_entity_poly.type
_entity_poly.pdbx_seq_one_letter_code
_entity_poly.pdbx_strand_id
1 'polypeptide(L)'
;MSSLQFKRIDGSGNWYRRGELNLAHRMAQVLALSPDFVQIISWNDAGESHYIGNVWQEGIASCPDIGRYTDGYDHKAWLHLIAPFIAAWKAGATHPSQIVPFGDFAGAFWYRERLADTHCPSDAMGRPSGCENAEDAINLAILLPADTHDVGINVWSGGELLASLPGQPGLNAHSVKGVKTGPQRVELIKDGHLPMGAGDGPVNVTGEAGEGKTYNYNYHVVHIS
;
A
#
# COMPACT_ATOMS: atom_id res chain seq x y z
N MET A 1 -12.23 -8.67 -0.50
CA MET A 1 -11.40 -7.55 -0.03
C MET A 1 -10.49 -7.08 -1.17
N SER A 2 -10.28 -5.77 -1.27
CA SER A 2 -9.43 -5.09 -2.25
C SER A 2 -8.48 -4.14 -1.50
N SER A 3 -7.32 -3.82 -2.05
CA SER A 3 -6.39 -2.83 -1.47
C SER A 3 -6.81 -1.41 -1.81
N LEU A 4 -6.62 -0.98 -3.06
CA LEU A 4 -7.16 0.24 -3.65
C LEU A 4 -8.14 -0.10 -4.77
N GLN A 5 -8.68 0.91 -5.45
CA GLN A 5 -8.99 0.76 -6.88
C GLN A 5 -8.71 2.09 -7.60
N PHE A 6 -7.96 2.05 -8.69
CA PHE A 6 -7.67 3.21 -9.55
C PHE A 6 -7.72 2.78 -11.02
N LYS A 7 -8.41 3.56 -11.84
CA LYS A 7 -8.59 3.30 -13.26
C LYS A 7 -8.46 4.60 -14.04
N ARG A 8 -7.71 4.55 -15.15
CA ARG A 8 -7.49 5.68 -16.05
C ARG A 8 -7.32 5.20 -17.49
N ILE A 9 -8.42 4.80 -18.13
CA ILE A 9 -8.41 4.21 -19.48
C ILE A 9 -9.19 5.02 -20.53
N ASP A 10 -10.28 5.68 -20.15
CA ASP A 10 -11.13 6.49 -21.03
C ASP A 10 -12.01 7.45 -20.21
N GLY A 11 -12.88 8.23 -20.88
CA GLY A 11 -13.77 9.19 -20.22
C GLY A 11 -14.79 8.60 -19.25
N SER A 12 -15.08 7.30 -19.33
CA SER A 12 -15.95 6.57 -18.39
C SER A 12 -15.15 5.80 -17.31
N GLY A 13 -13.89 5.48 -17.61
CA GLY A 13 -12.95 4.77 -16.76
C GLY A 13 -11.84 5.67 -16.23
N ASN A 14 -12.18 6.82 -15.63
CA ASN A 14 -11.24 7.72 -14.96
C ASN A 14 -11.67 8.01 -13.51
N TRP A 15 -11.28 7.15 -12.58
CA TRP A 15 -11.75 7.21 -11.19
C TRP A 15 -10.74 6.65 -10.18
N TYR A 16 -10.82 7.17 -8.96
CA TYR A 16 -10.04 6.72 -7.80
C TYR A 16 -10.98 6.36 -6.64
N ARG A 17 -10.78 5.17 -6.09
CA ARG A 17 -11.42 4.71 -4.85
C ARG A 17 -10.34 4.53 -3.80
N ARG A 18 -10.56 5.23 -2.69
CA ARG A 18 -9.64 5.38 -1.58
C ARG A 18 -9.04 4.04 -1.13
N GLY A 19 -7.71 3.97 -1.09
CA GLY A 19 -6.95 2.72 -0.90
C GLY A 19 -6.06 2.67 0.34
N GLU A 20 -5.89 3.79 1.07
CA GLU A 20 -4.93 4.00 2.17
C GLU A 20 -4.84 2.80 3.11
N LEU A 21 -5.71 2.67 4.12
CA LEU A 21 -5.70 1.55 5.06
C LEU A 21 -6.74 0.47 4.73
N ASN A 22 -7.34 0.53 3.54
CA ASN A 22 -8.47 -0.31 3.20
C ASN A 22 -8.11 -1.81 3.28
N LEU A 23 -6.91 -2.23 2.84
CA LEU A 23 -6.48 -3.62 2.97
C LEU A 23 -6.50 -4.12 4.42
N ALA A 24 -5.86 -3.39 5.34
CA ALA A 24 -5.79 -3.74 6.76
C ALA A 24 -7.17 -3.67 7.44
N HIS A 25 -7.97 -2.65 7.11
CA HIS A 25 -9.34 -2.54 7.62
C HIS A 25 -10.21 -3.72 7.17
N ARG A 26 -10.07 -4.18 5.92
CA ARG A 26 -10.80 -5.35 5.44
C ARG A 26 -10.36 -6.63 6.12
N MET A 27 -9.07 -6.81 6.41
CA MET A 27 -8.60 -7.94 7.21
C MET A 27 -9.28 -7.97 8.58
N ALA A 28 -9.30 -6.84 9.30
CA ALA A 28 -9.95 -6.74 10.60
C ALA A 28 -11.46 -7.03 10.52
N GLN A 29 -12.15 -6.48 9.53
CA GLN A 29 -13.58 -6.72 9.32
C GLN A 29 -13.90 -8.19 9.01
N VAL A 30 -13.06 -8.85 8.21
CA VAL A 30 -13.22 -10.28 7.89
C VAL A 30 -13.06 -11.13 9.14
N LEU A 31 -12.05 -10.89 9.99
CA LEU A 31 -11.89 -11.65 11.23
C LEU A 31 -13.09 -11.43 12.17
N ALA A 32 -13.55 -10.18 12.31
CA ALA A 32 -14.69 -9.85 13.16
C ALA A 32 -16.01 -10.48 12.68
N LEU A 33 -16.23 -10.55 11.36
CA LEU A 33 -17.43 -11.16 10.78
C LEU A 33 -17.36 -12.69 10.76
N SER A 34 -16.14 -13.26 10.69
CA SER A 34 -15.90 -14.71 10.57
C SER A 34 -16.73 -15.38 9.46
N PRO A 35 -16.64 -14.93 8.19
CA PRO A 35 -17.41 -15.50 7.09
C PRO A 35 -16.87 -16.87 6.67
N ASP A 36 -17.73 -17.68 6.06
CA ASP A 36 -17.36 -18.99 5.49
C ASP A 36 -16.40 -18.88 4.30
N PHE A 37 -16.48 -17.77 3.56
CA PHE A 37 -15.64 -17.51 2.39
C PHE A 37 -15.10 -16.09 2.37
N VAL A 38 -13.85 -15.97 1.91
CA VAL A 38 -13.17 -14.69 1.70
C VAL A 38 -12.63 -14.66 0.29
N GLN A 39 -13.02 -13.66 -0.49
CA GLN A 39 -12.43 -13.39 -1.80
C GLN A 39 -11.44 -12.24 -1.68
N ILE A 40 -10.22 -12.43 -2.16
CA ILE A 40 -9.27 -11.33 -2.36
C ILE A 40 -9.31 -10.98 -3.85
N ILE A 41 -9.71 -9.75 -4.14
CA ILE A 41 -9.74 -9.23 -5.50
C ILE A 41 -8.59 -8.23 -5.66
N SER A 42 -7.67 -8.42 -6.61
CA SER A 42 -7.56 -9.52 -7.58
C SER A 42 -6.12 -10.02 -7.65
N TRP A 43 -5.92 -11.15 -8.33
CA TRP A 43 -4.55 -11.61 -8.60
C TRP A 43 -3.84 -10.68 -9.58
N ASN A 44 -4.50 -10.28 -10.68
CA ASN A 44 -3.85 -9.67 -11.84
C ASN A 44 -4.71 -8.62 -12.57
N ASP A 45 -5.73 -8.01 -11.94
CA ASP A 45 -6.48 -6.92 -12.55
C ASP A 45 -5.70 -5.59 -12.46
N ALA A 46 -4.80 -5.43 -13.43
CA ALA A 46 -4.02 -4.21 -13.64
C ALA A 46 -4.90 -3.02 -14.02
N GLY A 47 -5.98 -3.27 -14.77
CA GLY A 47 -6.89 -2.24 -15.25
C GLY A 47 -7.55 -1.44 -14.12
N GLU A 48 -7.69 -2.02 -12.93
CA GLU A 48 -8.26 -1.34 -11.76
C GLU A 48 -7.28 -1.20 -10.59
N SER A 49 -5.98 -1.42 -10.85
CA SER A 49 -4.85 -1.23 -9.92
C SER A 49 -4.86 -2.06 -8.64
N HIS A 50 -5.79 -2.99 -8.46
CA HIS A 50 -5.94 -3.74 -7.21
C HIS A 50 -5.43 -5.19 -7.28
N TYR A 51 -4.53 -5.43 -8.22
CA TYR A 51 -3.77 -6.67 -8.32
C TYR A 51 -2.79 -6.81 -7.15
N ILE A 52 -2.58 -8.05 -6.71
CA ILE A 52 -1.57 -8.42 -5.70
C ILE A 52 -0.50 -9.37 -6.24
N GLY A 53 -0.61 -9.73 -7.52
CA GLY A 53 0.26 -10.68 -8.22
C GLY A 53 0.83 -10.08 -9.51
N ASN A 54 1.15 -10.93 -10.48
CA ASN A 54 1.76 -10.50 -11.74
C ASN A 54 0.77 -9.75 -12.62
N VAL A 55 1.22 -8.65 -13.21
CA VAL A 55 0.57 -8.04 -14.38
C VAL A 55 1.09 -8.73 -15.63
N TRP A 56 0.17 -9.27 -16.44
CA TRP A 56 0.48 -9.97 -17.68
C TRP A 56 0.23 -9.04 -18.86
N GLN A 57 1.22 -8.84 -19.71
CA GLN A 57 1.15 -7.90 -20.84
C GLN A 57 0.06 -8.29 -21.83
N GLU A 58 -0.15 -9.59 -22.04
CA GLU A 58 -1.21 -10.13 -22.89
C GLU A 58 -2.60 -9.73 -22.39
N GLY A 59 -2.77 -9.61 -21.07
CA GLY A 59 -4.04 -9.23 -20.44
C GLY A 59 -4.38 -7.74 -20.57
N ILE A 60 -3.40 -6.89 -20.89
CA ILE A 60 -3.56 -5.43 -21.00
C ILE A 60 -3.25 -4.89 -22.40
N ALA A 61 -2.84 -5.76 -23.34
CA ALA A 61 -2.39 -5.36 -24.68
C ALA A 61 -3.43 -4.57 -25.49
N SER A 62 -4.73 -4.78 -25.25
CA SER A 62 -5.80 -4.04 -25.92
C SER A 62 -6.07 -2.65 -25.34
N CYS A 63 -5.43 -2.29 -24.22
CA CYS A 63 -5.59 -1.00 -23.56
C CYS A 63 -4.22 -0.46 -23.09
N PRO A 64 -3.44 0.17 -24.00
CA PRO A 64 -2.09 0.65 -23.70
C PRO A 64 -2.01 1.65 -22.53
N ASP A 65 -3.11 2.35 -22.24
CA ASP A 65 -3.19 3.30 -21.13
C ASP A 65 -3.03 2.63 -19.76
N ILE A 66 -3.32 1.32 -19.63
CA ILE A 66 -3.11 0.56 -18.39
C ILE A 66 -1.62 0.59 -17.99
N GLY A 67 -0.71 0.36 -18.94
CA GLY A 67 0.74 0.36 -18.68
C GLY A 67 1.22 1.70 -18.09
N ARG A 68 0.59 2.82 -18.43
CA ARG A 68 0.98 4.16 -17.95
C ARG A 68 0.87 4.33 -16.44
N TYR A 69 0.06 3.52 -15.77
CA TYR A 69 -0.09 3.54 -14.31
C TYR A 69 0.24 2.23 -13.59
N THR A 70 0.60 1.17 -14.33
CA THR A 70 0.99 -0.13 -13.74
C THR A 70 2.44 -0.50 -13.99
N ASP A 71 3.09 0.06 -15.00
CA ASP A 71 4.51 -0.23 -15.28
C ASP A 71 5.40 0.35 -14.17
N GLY A 72 6.18 -0.51 -13.52
CA GLY A 72 6.99 -0.15 -12.35
C GLY A 72 6.24 -0.13 -11.01
N TYR A 73 4.96 -0.56 -11.00
CA TYR A 73 4.13 -0.69 -9.79
C TYR A 73 3.99 -2.16 -9.41
N ASP A 74 4.93 -2.70 -8.62
CA ASP A 74 4.82 -4.05 -8.06
C ASP A 74 4.04 -4.01 -6.74
N HIS A 75 2.99 -4.83 -6.64
CA HIS A 75 2.11 -4.91 -5.47
C HIS A 75 2.33 -6.18 -4.62
N LYS A 76 3.28 -7.05 -5.00
CA LYS A 76 3.52 -8.33 -4.33
C LYS A 76 3.93 -8.20 -2.87
N ALA A 77 4.45 -7.05 -2.44
CA ALA A 77 4.76 -6.81 -1.05
C ALA A 77 3.53 -6.97 -0.12
N TRP A 78 2.30 -6.75 -0.62
CA TRP A 78 1.09 -7.07 0.14
C TRP A 78 0.91 -8.57 0.44
N LEU A 79 1.51 -9.48 -0.34
CA LEU A 79 1.45 -10.92 -0.08
C LEU A 79 2.06 -11.31 1.27
N HIS A 80 3.03 -10.53 1.76
CA HIS A 80 3.64 -10.73 3.08
C HIS A 80 2.68 -10.43 4.23
N LEU A 81 1.60 -9.68 3.97
CA LEU A 81 0.51 -9.43 4.92
C LEU A 81 -0.65 -10.40 4.71
N ILE A 82 -0.97 -10.67 3.45
CA ILE A 82 -2.10 -11.51 3.05
C ILE A 82 -1.90 -12.97 3.46
N ALA A 83 -0.69 -13.53 3.28
CA ALA A 83 -0.47 -14.94 3.60
C ALA A 83 -0.61 -15.23 5.11
N PRO A 84 -0.03 -14.43 6.03
CA PRO A 84 -0.31 -14.57 7.46
C PRO A 84 -1.77 -14.32 7.85
N PHE A 85 -2.43 -13.33 7.23
CA PHE A 85 -3.86 -13.09 7.44
C PHE A 85 -4.70 -14.33 7.07
N ILE A 86 -4.43 -14.98 5.94
CA ILE A 86 -5.12 -16.20 5.52
C ILE A 86 -4.91 -17.32 6.56
N ALA A 87 -3.68 -17.47 7.07
CA ALA A 87 -3.39 -18.45 8.11
C ALA A 87 -4.18 -18.18 9.40
N ALA A 88 -4.20 -16.92 9.86
CA ALA A 88 -4.96 -16.51 11.04
C ALA A 88 -6.47 -16.71 10.86
N TRP A 89 -7.05 -16.30 9.72
CA TRP A 89 -8.47 -16.50 9.42
C TRP A 89 -8.84 -17.99 9.42
N LYS A 90 -8.04 -18.85 8.77
CA LYS A 90 -8.26 -20.30 8.77
C LYS A 90 -8.14 -20.94 10.16
N ALA A 91 -7.36 -20.32 11.05
CA ALA A 91 -7.22 -20.76 12.44
C ALA A 91 -8.35 -20.22 13.36
N GLY A 92 -9.33 -19.48 12.81
CA GLY A 92 -10.44 -18.93 13.59
C GLY A 92 -10.08 -17.66 14.37
N ALA A 93 -9.08 -16.91 13.91
CA ALA A 93 -8.79 -15.59 14.49
C ALA A 93 -10.01 -14.67 14.36
N THR A 94 -10.27 -13.90 15.41
CA THR A 94 -11.39 -12.93 15.46
C THR A 94 -10.89 -11.50 15.64
N HIS A 95 -9.58 -11.31 15.88
CA HIS A 95 -8.98 -10.01 16.13
C HIS A 95 -7.64 -9.82 15.38
N PRO A 96 -7.32 -8.61 14.87
CA PRO A 96 -6.06 -8.33 14.16
C PRO A 96 -4.78 -8.62 14.93
N SER A 97 -4.81 -8.56 16.27
CA SER A 97 -3.65 -8.93 17.12
C SER A 97 -3.26 -10.41 17.01
N GLN A 98 -4.12 -11.25 16.43
CA GLN A 98 -3.85 -12.67 16.18
C GLN A 98 -3.23 -12.92 14.80
N ILE A 99 -3.11 -11.89 13.95
CA ILE A 99 -2.40 -11.99 12.68
C ILE A 99 -0.91 -11.81 12.95
N VAL A 100 -0.18 -12.91 13.09
CA VAL A 100 1.26 -12.91 13.41
C VAL A 100 2.10 -13.32 12.19
N PRO A 101 3.33 -12.81 12.05
CA PRO A 101 4.22 -13.16 10.93
C PRO A 101 4.64 -14.64 10.96
N PHE A 102 5.16 -15.14 9.83
CA PHE A 102 5.79 -16.47 9.77
C PHE A 102 7.26 -16.49 10.27
N GLY A 103 7.81 -15.34 10.65
CA GLY A 103 9.19 -15.17 11.14
C GLY A 103 9.27 -13.99 12.11
N ASP A 104 10.40 -13.30 12.13
CA ASP A 104 10.67 -12.24 13.12
C ASP A 104 9.75 -11.00 12.98
N PHE A 105 9.37 -10.67 11.74
CA PHE A 105 8.31 -9.73 11.40
C PHE A 105 7.94 -9.91 9.91
N ALA A 106 6.88 -9.25 9.47
CA ALA A 106 6.56 -9.10 8.04
C ALA A 106 5.88 -7.76 7.83
N GLY A 107 6.17 -7.04 6.76
CA GLY A 107 5.55 -5.73 6.57
C GLY A 107 5.59 -5.23 5.14
N ALA A 108 4.69 -4.31 4.86
CA ALA A 108 4.74 -3.49 3.66
C ALA A 108 4.29 -2.07 3.97
N PHE A 109 4.85 -1.10 3.25
CA PHE A 109 4.31 0.25 3.20
C PHE A 109 4.02 0.66 1.76
N TRP A 110 3.13 1.63 1.59
CA TRP A 110 2.73 2.09 0.28
C TRP A 110 2.39 3.58 0.26
N TYR A 111 2.73 4.19 -0.87
CA TYR A 111 2.63 5.62 -1.11
C TYR A 111 2.47 5.90 -2.61
N ARG A 112 2.08 7.12 -2.97
CA ARG A 112 1.98 7.57 -4.37
C ARG A 112 3.25 8.29 -4.79
N GLU A 113 3.67 8.12 -6.04
CA GLU A 113 4.85 8.83 -6.59
C GLU A 113 4.65 10.35 -6.71
N ARG A 114 3.40 10.83 -6.67
CA ARG A 114 3.04 12.25 -6.79
C ARG A 114 2.14 12.67 -5.65
N LEU A 115 2.31 13.91 -5.20
CA LEU A 115 1.39 14.54 -4.27
C LEU A 115 -0.03 14.64 -4.88
N ALA A 116 -1.05 14.67 -4.00
CA ALA A 116 -2.45 14.64 -4.39
C ALA A 116 -2.86 15.80 -5.31
N ASP A 117 -2.19 16.94 -5.14
CA ASP A 117 -2.45 18.19 -5.84
C ASP A 117 -1.52 18.44 -7.04
N THR A 118 -0.58 17.53 -7.33
CA THR A 118 0.32 17.62 -8.48
C THR A 118 -0.47 17.75 -9.78
N HIS A 119 -0.29 18.87 -10.48
CA HIS A 119 -0.92 19.10 -11.77
C HIS A 119 -0.18 18.33 -12.88
N CYS A 120 -0.91 17.52 -13.65
CA CYS A 120 -0.40 16.86 -14.86
C CYS A 120 -0.94 17.55 -16.13
N PRO A 121 -0.21 18.51 -16.73
CA PRO A 121 -0.71 19.30 -17.86
C PRO A 121 -0.81 18.52 -19.18
N SER A 122 0.04 17.50 -19.37
CA SER A 122 0.01 16.63 -20.55
C SER A 122 -1.09 15.56 -20.48
N ASP A 123 -1.86 15.50 -19.41
CA ASP A 123 -2.93 14.52 -19.23
C ASP A 123 -4.27 15.03 -19.76
N ALA A 124 -4.57 14.72 -21.03
CA ALA A 124 -5.83 15.10 -21.66
C ALA A 124 -7.07 14.44 -21.03
N MET A 125 -6.92 13.37 -20.23
CA MET A 125 -8.04 12.71 -19.53
C MET A 125 -8.45 13.48 -18.27
N GLY A 126 -7.55 14.32 -17.74
CA GLY A 126 -7.81 15.11 -16.54
C GLY A 126 -7.83 14.29 -15.24
N ARG A 127 -8.21 14.96 -14.15
CA ARG A 127 -8.22 14.35 -12.81
C ARG A 127 -9.31 13.25 -12.73
N PRO A 128 -9.01 12.09 -12.14
CA PRO A 128 -10.00 11.05 -11.90
C PRO A 128 -11.09 11.54 -10.94
N SER A 129 -12.32 11.09 -11.13
CA SER A 129 -13.38 11.30 -10.12
C SER A 129 -12.99 10.60 -8.81
N GLY A 130 -13.26 11.23 -7.66
CA GLY A 130 -12.91 10.67 -6.35
C GLY A 130 -11.49 11.03 -5.89
N CYS A 131 -10.69 11.73 -6.71
CA CYS A 131 -9.32 12.13 -6.38
C CYS A 131 -9.20 13.00 -5.12
N GLU A 132 -10.26 13.71 -4.74
CA GLU A 132 -10.36 14.50 -3.52
C GLU A 132 -10.25 13.66 -2.24
N ASN A 133 -10.47 12.35 -2.34
CA ASN A 133 -10.36 11.42 -1.21
C ASN A 133 -8.93 10.95 -0.96
N ALA A 134 -7.99 11.29 -1.84
CA ALA A 134 -6.63 10.82 -1.75
C ALA A 134 -5.81 11.66 -0.76
N GLU A 135 -5.03 11.00 0.08
CA GLU A 135 -4.23 11.66 1.11
C GLU A 135 -2.74 11.49 0.82
N ASP A 136 -1.97 12.54 1.08
CA ASP A 136 -0.51 12.49 1.04
C ASP A 136 0.02 11.87 2.33
N ALA A 137 0.03 10.53 2.32
CA ALA A 137 0.36 9.69 3.45
C ALA A 137 1.27 8.51 3.05
N ILE A 138 2.16 8.12 3.96
CA ILE A 138 2.77 6.79 3.97
C ILE A 138 1.83 5.88 4.73
N ASN A 139 1.28 4.90 4.03
CA ASN A 139 0.44 3.86 4.62
C ASN A 139 1.30 2.65 4.90
N LEU A 140 1.13 2.01 6.04
CA LEU A 140 1.90 0.83 6.39
C LEU A 140 1.04 -0.20 7.10
N ALA A 141 1.44 -1.46 6.92
CA ALA A 141 0.99 -2.58 7.72
C ALA A 141 2.19 -3.45 8.07
N ILE A 142 2.35 -3.79 9.36
CA ILE A 142 3.47 -4.55 9.90
C ILE A 142 2.92 -5.58 10.89
N LEU A 143 3.30 -6.83 10.72
CA LEU A 143 2.99 -7.95 11.57
C LEU A 143 4.16 -8.21 12.51
N LEU A 144 3.91 -8.16 13.81
CA LEU A 144 4.90 -8.44 14.83
C LEU A 144 4.51 -9.71 15.62
N PRO A 145 5.48 -10.50 16.10
CA PRO A 145 5.23 -11.69 16.92
C PRO A 145 4.38 -11.42 18.17
N ALA A 146 3.73 -12.46 18.70
CA ALA A 146 2.84 -12.37 19.86
C ALA A 146 3.55 -11.88 21.15
N ASP A 147 4.86 -12.13 21.25
CA ASP A 147 5.74 -11.79 22.36
C ASP A 147 6.53 -10.49 22.14
N THR A 148 6.14 -9.69 21.14
CA THR A 148 6.83 -8.44 20.82
C THR A 148 6.78 -7.44 21.97
N HIS A 149 7.94 -6.86 22.27
CA HIS A 149 8.11 -5.74 23.20
C HIS A 149 9.18 -4.77 22.64
N ASP A 150 9.08 -3.50 23.01
CA ASP A 150 10.08 -2.45 22.73
C ASP A 150 10.45 -2.28 21.24
N VAL A 151 9.50 -2.53 20.34
CA VAL A 151 9.64 -2.26 18.91
C VAL A 151 9.00 -0.91 18.58
N GLY A 152 9.74 -0.06 17.86
CA GLY A 152 9.27 1.17 17.25
C GLY A 152 9.23 1.06 15.73
N ILE A 153 8.32 1.84 15.11
CA ILE A 153 8.16 1.95 13.67
C ILE A 153 8.41 3.41 13.30
N ASN A 154 9.56 3.67 12.67
CA ASN A 154 9.90 5.01 12.19
C ASN A 154 9.45 5.16 10.74
N VAL A 155 8.85 6.30 10.44
CA VAL A 155 8.34 6.65 9.11
C VAL A 155 9.03 7.93 8.67
N TRP A 156 9.75 7.84 7.55
CA TRP A 156 10.57 8.90 6.98
C TRP A 156 10.02 9.34 5.63
N SER A 157 10.02 10.64 5.37
CA SER A 157 9.59 11.22 4.10
C SER A 157 10.43 12.44 3.76
N GLY A 158 10.94 12.50 2.54
CA GLY A 158 11.81 13.60 2.09
C GLY A 158 13.11 13.71 2.89
N GLY A 159 13.57 12.63 3.54
CA GLY A 159 14.74 12.63 4.42
C GLY A 159 14.46 13.09 5.86
N GLU A 160 13.21 13.39 6.21
CA GLU A 160 12.82 13.78 7.56
C GLU A 160 11.99 12.70 8.26
N LEU A 161 12.19 12.53 9.58
CA LEU A 161 11.37 11.64 10.40
C LEU A 161 9.99 12.26 10.60
N LEU A 162 8.96 11.68 9.98
CA LEU A 162 7.58 12.14 10.11
C LEU A 162 6.90 11.62 11.38
N ALA A 163 7.18 10.36 11.73
CA ALA A 163 6.57 9.73 12.90
C ALA A 163 7.46 8.61 13.45
N SER A 164 7.36 8.39 14.77
CA SER A 164 7.85 7.21 15.45
C SER A 164 6.69 6.61 16.24
N LEU A 165 6.25 5.42 15.85
CA LEU A 165 5.05 4.76 16.35
C LEU A 165 5.44 3.54 17.19
N PRO A 166 4.73 3.23 18.29
CA PRO A 166 4.97 1.99 19.02
C PRO A 166 4.45 0.79 18.23
N GLY A 167 5.29 -0.23 18.06
CA GLY A 167 4.90 -1.54 17.54
C GLY A 167 4.24 -2.39 18.61
N GLN A 168 3.15 -3.06 18.26
CA GLN A 168 2.39 -3.96 19.12
C GLN A 168 2.32 -5.36 18.52
N PRO A 169 2.10 -6.42 19.31
CA PRO A 169 1.86 -7.76 18.77
C PRO A 169 0.73 -7.81 17.73
N GLY A 170 0.96 -8.58 16.66
CA GLY A 170 0.03 -8.77 15.55
C GLY A 170 0.05 -7.65 14.51
N LEU A 171 -1.11 -7.34 13.91
CA LEU A 171 -1.22 -6.34 12.83
C LEU A 171 -1.21 -4.90 13.35
N ASN A 172 -0.15 -4.17 13.03
CA ASN A 172 -0.01 -2.72 13.18
C ASN A 172 -0.30 -2.06 11.83
N ALA A 173 -1.30 -1.19 11.75
CA ALA A 173 -1.67 -0.52 10.51
C ALA A 173 -1.83 0.99 10.74
N HIS A 174 -1.08 1.80 10.01
CA HIS A 174 -1.00 3.25 10.22
C HIS A 174 -0.95 4.02 8.89
N SER A 175 -1.62 5.16 8.86
CA SER A 175 -1.56 6.14 7.77
C SER A 175 -0.91 7.40 8.31
N VAL A 176 0.37 7.60 8.02
CA VAL A 176 1.15 8.76 8.48
C VAL A 176 1.07 9.85 7.42
N LYS A 177 0.30 10.90 7.72
CA LYS A 177 0.10 12.07 6.85
C LYS A 177 1.34 12.98 6.85
N GLY A 178 1.41 13.86 5.86
CA GLY A 178 2.47 14.88 5.76
C GLY A 178 3.63 14.43 4.89
N VAL A 179 3.37 13.56 3.90
CA VAL A 179 4.37 13.15 2.91
C VAL A 179 4.98 14.39 2.24
N LYS A 180 6.31 14.36 2.14
CA LYS A 180 7.13 15.35 1.47
C LYS A 180 7.72 14.76 0.20
N THR A 181 8.07 15.64 -0.73
CA THR A 181 8.83 15.26 -1.92
C THR A 181 10.18 14.66 -1.53
N GLY A 182 10.67 13.70 -2.31
CA GLY A 182 11.92 12.99 -2.04
C GLY A 182 11.71 11.53 -1.61
N PRO A 183 12.71 10.91 -0.98
CA PRO A 183 12.68 9.48 -0.65
C PRO A 183 11.69 9.18 0.47
N GLN A 184 11.12 7.98 0.43
CA GLN A 184 10.19 7.47 1.44
C GLN A 184 10.77 6.21 2.06
N ARG A 185 10.70 6.08 3.39
CA ARG A 185 11.27 4.93 4.10
C ARG A 185 10.45 4.60 5.34
N VAL A 186 10.30 3.31 5.60
CA VAL A 186 9.78 2.80 6.88
C VAL A 186 10.80 1.83 7.45
N GLU A 187 11.09 1.96 8.74
CA GLU A 187 12.04 1.09 9.44
C GLU A 187 11.50 0.65 10.81
N LEU A 188 11.88 -0.55 11.22
CA LEU A 188 11.63 -1.08 12.55
C LEU A 188 12.90 -0.94 13.39
N ILE A 189 12.73 -0.52 14.63
CA ILE A 189 13.80 -0.37 15.60
C ILE A 189 13.42 -1.06 16.90
N LYS A 190 14.32 -1.88 17.45
CA LYS A 190 14.19 -2.51 18.77
C LYS A 190 14.98 -1.73 19.83
N ASP A 191 14.49 -1.72 21.06
CA ASP A 191 15.16 -1.10 22.21
C ASP A 191 15.53 0.38 21.95
N GLY A 192 14.74 1.06 21.12
CA GLY A 192 14.91 2.46 20.74
C GLY A 192 16.07 2.78 19.80
N HIS A 193 16.93 1.81 19.43
CA HIS A 193 18.10 2.10 18.58
C HIS A 193 18.60 0.96 17.67
N LEU A 194 18.18 -0.30 17.89
CA LEU A 194 18.66 -1.45 17.12
C LEU A 194 17.80 -1.67 15.86
N PRO A 195 18.33 -1.53 14.64
CA PRO A 195 17.55 -1.78 13.43
C PRO A 195 17.13 -3.26 13.35
N MET A 196 15.84 -3.50 13.10
CA MET A 196 15.30 -4.85 12.85
C MET A 196 15.07 -5.10 11.36
N GLY A 197 14.71 -4.06 10.61
CA GLY A 197 14.42 -4.14 9.19
C GLY A 197 13.95 -2.80 8.64
N ALA A 198 13.95 -2.67 7.33
CA ALA A 198 13.52 -1.46 6.65
C ALA A 198 13.01 -1.73 5.23
N GLY A 199 12.27 -0.77 4.69
CA GLY A 199 11.96 -0.69 3.29
C GLY A 199 12.21 0.72 2.78
N ASP A 200 12.86 0.82 1.62
CA ASP A 200 13.13 2.07 0.91
C ASP A 200 12.28 2.16 -0.35
N GLY A 201 11.60 3.29 -0.50
CA GLY A 201 10.76 3.57 -1.66
C GLY A 201 11.56 3.53 -2.96
N PRO A 202 11.11 2.80 -4.00
CA PRO A 202 11.87 2.68 -5.25
C PRO A 202 11.88 3.98 -6.05
N VAL A 203 10.97 4.91 -5.75
CA VAL A 203 10.86 6.21 -6.42
C VAL A 203 10.67 7.33 -5.40
N ASN A 204 11.23 8.51 -5.70
CA ASN A 204 10.97 9.70 -4.93
C ASN A 204 9.56 10.24 -5.21
N VAL A 205 8.92 10.78 -4.18
CA VAL A 205 7.69 11.55 -4.33
C VAL A 205 8.00 12.88 -4.99
N THR A 206 7.18 13.32 -5.95
CA THR A 206 7.32 14.61 -6.64
C THR A 206 6.06 15.47 -6.50
N GLY A 207 6.25 16.79 -6.42
CA GLY A 207 5.17 17.80 -6.54
C GLY A 207 4.95 18.26 -7.98
N GLU A 208 5.68 17.66 -8.93
CA GLU A 208 5.69 18.06 -10.34
C GLU A 208 5.44 16.84 -11.24
N ALA A 209 4.78 17.07 -12.37
CA ALA A 209 4.60 16.09 -13.43
C ALA A 209 5.22 16.62 -14.72
N GLY A 210 6.32 15.97 -15.14
CA GLY A 210 6.98 16.29 -16.42
C GLY A 210 6.14 15.91 -17.64
N GLU A 211 6.67 16.23 -18.81
CA GLU A 211 6.02 15.91 -20.09
C GLU A 211 5.75 14.40 -20.22
N GLY A 212 4.54 14.05 -20.68
CA GLY A 212 4.11 12.67 -20.86
C GLY A 212 3.64 11.94 -19.58
N LYS A 213 3.78 12.56 -18.40
CA LYS A 213 3.22 12.04 -17.15
C LYS A 213 1.72 12.31 -17.05
N THR A 214 1.03 11.35 -16.44
CA THR A 214 -0.43 11.37 -16.22
C THR A 214 -0.75 11.40 -14.74
N TYR A 215 -1.99 11.74 -14.40
CA TYR A 215 -2.51 11.49 -13.07
C TYR A 215 -2.40 9.99 -12.78
N ASN A 216 -1.76 9.65 -11.66
CA ASN A 216 -1.60 8.27 -11.23
C ASN A 216 -1.83 8.18 -9.72
N TYR A 217 -2.87 7.44 -9.33
CA TYR A 217 -3.23 7.22 -7.93
C TYR A 217 -2.96 5.77 -7.50
N ASN A 218 -2.23 5.02 -8.33
CA ASN A 218 -1.69 3.72 -7.97
C ASN A 218 -0.57 3.87 -6.91
N TYR A 219 -0.24 2.78 -6.22
CA TYR A 219 0.72 2.82 -5.13
C TYR A 219 2.00 2.07 -5.46
N HIS A 220 3.15 2.66 -5.13
CA HIS A 220 4.34 1.85 -4.91
C HIS A 220 4.15 1.09 -3.60
N VAL A 221 4.18 -0.24 -3.66
CA VAL A 221 4.08 -1.11 -2.48
C VAL A 221 5.45 -1.72 -2.22
N VAL A 222 5.98 -1.46 -1.04
CA VAL A 222 7.37 -1.74 -0.70
C VAL A 222 7.40 -2.74 0.43
N HIS A 223 8.15 -3.82 0.24
CA HIS A 223 8.38 -4.82 1.28
C HIS A 223 9.31 -4.23 2.35
N ILE A 224 9.02 -4.52 3.62
CA ILE A 224 9.88 -4.20 4.75
C ILE A 224 10.54 -5.50 5.19
N SER A 225 11.87 -5.54 5.14
CA SER A 225 12.70 -6.73 5.43
C SER A 225 13.94 -6.41 6.24
#